data_AF-A0A2V8GXM1-F1
#
_entry.id   AF-A0A2V8GXM1-F1
#
_cell.length_a   1.000
_cell.length_b   1.000
_cell.length_c   1.000
_cell.angle_alpha   90.00
_cell.angle_beta   90.00
_cell.angle_gamma   90.00
#
_symmetry.space_group_name_H-M   'P 1'
#
loop_
_entity.id
_entity.type
_entity.pdbx_description
1 polymer ?
#
loop_
_entity_poly.entity_id
_entity_poly.type
_entity_poly.pdbx_seq_one_letter_code
_entity_poly.pdbx_strand_id
1 'polypeptide(L)' 'GVVTRSWGLPLVPFQFYSVDDGTGQITVIGHSGRVPSTGTRVNVKGRVNELASFGGQSLGLHLDETKRKIKY' A
#
# COMPACT_ATOMS: atom_id res chain seq x y z
N GLY A 1 -6.26 -8.55 0.71
CA GLY A 1 -5.88 -8.88 2.08
C GLY A 1 -6.44 -7.89 3.07
N VAL A 2 -5.84 -7.85 4.26
CA VAL A 2 -6.14 -6.91 5.35
C VAL A 2 -4.98 -5.93 5.49
N VAL A 3 -5.29 -4.65 5.68
CA VAL A 3 -4.27 -3.65 5.93
C VAL A 3 -3.68 -3.83 7.31
N THR A 4 -2.37 -4.02 7.42
CA THR A 4 -1.67 -4.28 8.70
C THR A 4 -0.95 -3.05 9.23
N ARG A 5 -0.52 -2.17 8.32
CA ARG A 5 0.16 -0.92 8.63
C ARG A 5 -0.23 0.13 7.61
N SER A 6 -0.35 1.37 8.05
CA SER A 6 -0.67 2.51 7.20
C SER A 6 0.16 3.70 7.60
N TRP A 7 0.86 4.30 6.65
CA TRP A 7 1.60 5.54 6.84
C TRP A 7 1.38 6.46 5.64
N GLY A 8 0.99 7.70 5.93
CA GLY A 8 0.85 8.76 4.94
C GLY A 8 1.60 9.97 5.46
N LEU A 9 2.43 10.57 4.60
CA LEU A 9 3.04 11.85 4.92
C LEU A 9 2.08 12.96 4.45
N PRO A 10 1.79 13.97 5.28
CA PRO A 10 1.11 15.16 4.79
C PRO A 10 1.86 15.74 3.59
N LEU A 11 1.12 16.22 2.57
CA LEU A 11 1.65 16.92 1.38
C LEU A 11 2.31 16.08 0.28
N VAL A 12 2.53 14.77 0.45
CA VAL A 12 2.90 13.90 -0.69
C VAL A 12 1.65 13.25 -1.29
N PRO A 13 1.56 13.14 -2.63
CA PRO A 13 0.41 12.55 -3.31
C PRO A 13 0.37 11.02 -3.23
N PHE A 14 1.21 10.42 -2.37
CA PHE A 14 1.36 8.97 -2.25
C PHE A 14 0.98 8.48 -0.85
N GLN A 15 0.37 7.31 -0.82
CA GLN A 15 -0.02 6.57 0.37
C GLN A 15 0.80 5.31 0.46
N PHE A 16 1.15 4.91 1.67
CA PHE A 16 1.85 3.67 1.87
C PHE A 16 1.13 2.84 2.90
N TYR A 17 0.90 1.59 2.58
CA TYR A 17 0.28 0.67 3.51
C TYR A 17 0.66 -0.76 3.17
N SER A 18 0.74 -1.60 4.18
CA SER A 18 1.04 -3.03 4.03
C SER A 18 -0.26 -3.82 3.99
N VAL A 19 -0.36 -4.78 3.08
CA VAL A 19 -1.50 -5.69 2.97
C VAL A 19 -1.02 -7.11 3.23
N ASP A 20 -1.65 -7.78 4.18
CA ASP A 20 -1.50 -9.21 4.43
C ASP A 20 -2.63 -9.98 3.73
N ASP A 21 -2.30 -10.93 2.86
CA ASP A 21 -3.27 -11.79 2.18
C ASP A 21 -3.44 -13.19 2.78
N GLY A 22 -2.73 -13.50 3.86
CA GLY A 22 -2.68 -14.80 4.52
C GLY A 22 -1.44 -15.62 4.17
N THR A 23 -0.69 -15.23 3.13
CA THR A 23 0.57 -15.90 2.73
C THR A 23 1.80 -15.05 3.03
N GLY A 24 1.61 -13.74 3.16
CA GLY A 24 2.67 -12.79 3.44
C GLY A 24 2.16 -11.35 3.34
N GLN A 25 3.09 -10.41 3.49
CA GLN A 25 2.80 -8.98 3.43
C GLN A 25 3.50 -8.33 2.24
N ILE A 26 2.79 -7.44 1.55
CA ILE A 26 3.37 -6.57 0.53
C ILE A 26 3.06 -5.11 0.85
N THR A 27 4.07 -4.25 0.66
CA THR A 27 3.88 -2.80 0.72
C THR A 27 3.20 -2.34 -0.57
N VAL A 28 2.17 -1.53 -0.43
CA VAL A 28 1.43 -0.90 -1.53
C VAL A 28 1.71 0.59 -1.53
N ILE A 29 2.01 1.13 -2.72
CA ILE A 29 2.06 2.57 -2.99
C ILE A 29 0.75 2.96 -3.67
N GLY A 30 -0.07 3.74 -2.97
CA GLY A 30 -1.33 4.28 -3.48
C GLY A 30 -1.19 5.73 -3.97
N HIS A 31 -1.91 6.11 -5.02
CA HIS A 31 -1.79 7.44 -5.66
C HIS A 31 -3.00 8.35 -5.48
N SER A 32 -4.05 7.91 -4.78
CA SER A 32 -5.29 8.68 -4.68
C SER A 32 -6.11 8.39 -3.43
N GLY A 33 -6.88 9.39 -2.98
CA GLY A 33 -7.82 9.30 -1.88
C GLY A 33 -7.18 9.41 -0.49
N ARG A 34 -7.78 8.76 0.50
CA ARG A 34 -7.21 8.59 1.85
C ARG A 34 -6.54 7.23 1.97
N VAL A 35 -5.46 7.17 2.75
CA VAL A 35 -4.83 5.90 3.11
C VAL A 35 -5.86 5.02 3.86
N PRO A 36 -6.01 3.74 3.52
CA PRO A 36 -6.87 2.84 4.28
C PRO A 36 -6.39 2.71 5.73
N SER A 37 -7.30 2.58 6.69
CA SER A 37 -6.96 2.29 8.08
C SER A 37 -6.47 0.86 8.26
N THR A 38 -5.61 0.63 9.26
CA THR A 38 -5.27 -0.72 9.73
C THR A 38 -6.54 -1.51 10.08
N GLY A 39 -6.56 -2.79 9.73
CA GLY A 39 -7.72 -3.69 9.87
C GLY A 39 -8.69 -3.66 8.69
N THR A 40 -8.61 -2.66 7.81
CA THR A 40 -9.49 -2.58 6.64
C THR A 40 -9.20 -3.71 5.65
N ARG A 41 -10.24 -4.40 5.20
CA ARG A 41 -10.12 -5.40 4.13
C ARG A 41 -10.14 -4.71 2.78
N VAL A 42 -9.16 -5.04 1.94
CA VAL A 42 -8.98 -4.41 0.62
C VAL A 42 -8.77 -5.43 -0.49
N ASN A 43 -9.21 -5.06 -1.68
CA ASN A 43 -8.76 -5.65 -2.93
C ASN A 43 -7.96 -4.59 -3.69
N VAL A 44 -6.71 -4.90 -4.00
CA VAL A 44 -5.76 -3.98 -4.63
C VAL A 44 -5.29 -4.62 -5.94
N LYS A 45 -5.26 -3.82 -7.01
CA LYS A 45 -4.67 -4.19 -8.30
C LYS A 45 -3.55 -3.20 -8.60
N GLY A 46 -2.43 -3.70 -9.09
CA GLY A 46 -1.24 -2.90 -9.33
C GLY A 46 -0.18 -3.65 -10.12
N ARG A 47 0.96 -2.99 -10.33
CA ARG A 47 2.17 -3.60 -10.89
C ARG A 47 3.13 -3.89 -9.74
N VAL A 48 3.69 -5.09 -9.72
CA VAL A 48 4.78 -5.40 -8.79
C VAL A 48 6.08 -4.83 -9.37
N ASN A 49 6.78 -4.03 -8.59
CA ASN A 49 8.04 -3.41 -8.94
C ASN A 49 9.11 -3.75 -7.88
N GLU A 50 10.37 -3.81 -8.30
CA GLU A 50 11.53 -3.96 -7.42
C GLU A 50 12.28 -2.63 -7.27
N LEU A 51 12.80 -2.40 -6.06
CA LEU A 51 13.78 -1.36 -5.73
C LEU A 51 13.31 0.09 -5.98
N ALA A 52 12.38 0.55 -5.15
CA ALA A 52 12.12 1.97 -4.96
C ALA A 52 12.71 2.47 -3.62
N SER A 53 13.29 3.67 -3.63
CA SER A 53 13.62 4.42 -2.42
C SER A 53 12.58 5.51 -2.24
N PHE A 54 11.82 5.49 -1.15
CA PHE A 54 10.82 6.52 -0.88
C PHE A 54 10.96 7.04 0.55
N GLY A 55 11.14 8.36 0.70
CA GLY A 55 11.35 8.97 2.01
C GLY A 55 12.59 8.45 2.76
N GLY A 56 13.63 8.00 2.03
CA GLY A 56 14.85 7.43 2.61
C GLY A 56 14.74 5.96 3.02
N GLN A 57 13.58 5.32 2.86
CA GLN A 57 13.43 3.87 3.04
C GLN A 57 13.46 3.15 1.68
N SER A 58 14.31 2.14 1.57
CA SER A 58 14.23 1.14 0.50
C SER A 58 13.00 0.26 0.73
N LEU A 59 12.06 0.28 -0.21
CA LEU A 59 10.81 -0.47 -0.13
C LEU A 59 10.89 -1.86 -0.78
N GLY A 60 12.04 -2.23 -1.36
CA GLY A 60 12.25 -3.54 -1.99
C GLY A 60 11.15 -3.86 -3.01
N LEU A 61 10.68 -5.11 -3.00
CA LEU A 61 9.51 -5.54 -3.76
C LEU A 61 8.24 -4.88 -3.22
N HIS A 62 7.53 -4.15 -4.06
CA HIS A 62 6.30 -3.46 -3.68
C HIS A 62 5.27 -3.50 -4.80
N LEU A 63 4.02 -3.22 -4.46
CA LEU A 63 2.91 -3.11 -5.40
C LEU A 63 2.59 -1.62 -5.64
N ASP A 64 2.76 -1.18 -6.87
CA ASP A 64 2.35 0.12 -7.34
C ASP A 64 0.85 0.07 -7.75
N GLU A 65 -0.01 0.71 -6.96
CA GLU A 65 -1.46 0.62 -7.09
C GLU A 65 -1.98 1.31 -8.34
N THR A 66 -2.82 0.60 -9.09
CA THR A 66 -3.65 1.19 -10.16
C THR A 66 -5.13 1.25 -9.80
N LYS A 67 -5.59 0.37 -8.90
CA LYS A 67 -6.98 0.35 -8.44
C LYS A 67 -7.11 -0.26 -7.05
N ARG A 68 -7.98 0.33 -6.25
CA ARG A 68 -8.35 -0.17 -4.91
C ARG A 68 -9.85 -0.25 -4.73
N LYS A 69 -10.29 -1.28 -3.99
CA LYS A 69 -11.65 -1.40 -3.45
C LYS A 69 -11.57 -1.73 -1.96
N ILE A 70 -12.33 -0.99 -1.15
CA ILE A 70 -12.56 -1.30 0.26
C ILE A 70 -13.69 -2.32 0.34
N LYS A 71 -13.50 -3.39 1.11
CA LYS A 71 -14.53 -4.38 1.45
C LYS A 71 -14.98 -4.14 2.88
N TYR A 72 -16.29 -3.96 3.05
CA TYR A 72 -16.96 -3.88 4.36
C TYR A 72 -17.10 -5.28 4.97
#